data_AF-A0A9E2J219-F1
#
_entry.id   AF-A0A9E2J219-F1
#
_cell.length_a   1.000
_cell.length_b   1.000
_cell.length_c   1.000
_cell.angle_alpha   90.00
_cell.angle_beta   90.00
_cell.angle_gamma   90.00
#
_symmetry.space_group_name_H-M   'P 1'
#
loop_
_entity.id
_entity.type
_entity.pdbx_description
1 polymer ?
#
loop_
_entity_poly.entity_id
_entity_poly.type
_entity_poly.pdbx_seq_one_letter_code
_entity_poly.pdbx_strand_id
1 'polypeptide(L)'
;MKKAIRKAFAKFSRKKFADWLWQGLQRFYSLPVSDRARTFDYVGYFIMQQESICEGLARTYEEYVPKSKQMMFRQAIGDVLLERGNMDSAPVDAFRDLVYLMIRINATEPLNALLPTVGNGLLGKRDPEIFYGTIAALKSLMPSAQVYETTYHLIGSANFDDGYLIEAINVLVECEPSRATAIVSKLAPRLKRLRNVTKKLGGDEWTAFCEAVAFSREEVRLAIEKL
;
A
#
# COMPACT_ATOMS: atom_id res chain seq x y z
N MET A 1 24.26 19.26 11.70
CA MET A 1 23.35 19.04 10.56
C MET A 1 21.95 18.60 10.97
N LYS A 2 21.76 17.47 11.70
CA LYS A 2 20.43 16.95 12.11
C LYS A 2 19.46 17.99 12.72
N LYS A 3 19.96 18.89 13.59
CA LYS A 3 19.16 19.98 14.21
C LYS A 3 18.58 20.96 13.18
N ALA A 4 19.33 21.28 12.12
CA ALA A 4 18.86 22.18 11.06
C ALA A 4 17.76 21.53 10.21
N ILE A 5 17.92 20.25 9.87
CA ILE A 5 16.94 19.45 9.13
C ILE A 5 15.61 19.38 9.92
N ARG A 6 15.67 19.04 11.21
CA ARG A 6 14.50 19.06 12.11
C ARG A 6 13.81 20.43 12.16
N LYS A 7 14.59 21.52 12.24
CA LYS A 7 14.07 22.90 12.24
C LYS A 7 13.38 23.25 10.92
N ALA A 8 13.84 22.71 9.79
CA ALA A 8 13.19 22.89 8.50
C ALA A 8 11.83 22.17 8.46
N PHE A 9 11.78 20.88 8.83
CA PHE A 9 10.52 20.12 8.87
C PHE A 9 9.52 20.63 9.92
N ALA A 10 9.98 21.25 11.01
CA ALA A 10 9.08 21.90 11.98
C ALA A 10 8.22 23.00 11.34
N LYS A 11 8.67 23.61 10.25
CA LYS A 11 7.95 24.64 9.50
C LYS A 11 7.04 24.07 8.41
N PHE A 12 7.05 22.76 8.17
CA PHE A 12 6.22 22.16 7.13
C PHE A 12 4.76 22.13 7.58
N SER A 13 3.89 22.47 6.63
CA SER A 13 2.46 22.17 6.65
C SER A 13 2.21 20.83 5.96
N ARG A 14 1.00 20.26 6.12
CA ARG A 14 0.56 19.07 5.38
C ARG A 14 0.78 19.21 3.87
N LYS A 15 0.29 20.31 3.28
CA LYS A 15 0.50 20.62 1.85
C LYS A 15 1.98 20.67 1.48
N LYS A 16 2.82 21.30 2.30
CA LYS A 16 4.26 21.38 2.03
C LYS A 16 4.94 20.00 2.09
N PHE A 17 4.48 19.10 2.96
CA PHE A 17 4.93 17.70 2.93
C PHE A 17 4.51 16.99 1.64
N ALA A 18 3.26 17.17 1.20
CA ALA A 18 2.76 16.54 -0.01
C ALA A 18 3.53 17.01 -1.25
N ASP A 19 3.71 18.34 -1.39
CA ASP A 19 4.49 18.94 -2.47
C ASP A 19 5.94 18.44 -2.47
N TRP A 20 6.57 18.37 -1.30
CA TRP A 20 7.95 17.90 -1.16
C TRP A 20 8.11 16.41 -1.48
N LEU A 21 7.20 15.56 -1.00
CA LEU A 21 7.18 14.13 -1.33
C LEU A 21 7.03 13.92 -2.84
N TRP A 22 6.02 14.56 -3.43
CA TRP A 22 5.73 14.41 -4.86
C TRP A 22 6.88 14.92 -5.73
N GLN A 23 7.38 16.14 -5.49
CA GLN A 23 8.47 16.70 -6.29
C GLN A 23 9.74 15.87 -6.17
N GLY A 24 10.06 15.37 -4.97
CA GLY A 24 11.22 14.52 -4.75
C GLY A 24 11.11 13.19 -5.49
N LEU A 25 9.98 12.49 -5.36
CA LEU A 25 9.74 11.22 -6.06
C LEU A 25 9.71 11.42 -7.58
N GLN A 26 8.99 12.43 -8.07
CA GLN A 26 8.92 12.74 -9.50
C GLN A 26 10.33 12.98 -10.07
N ARG A 27 11.16 13.79 -9.40
CA ARG A 27 12.55 14.02 -9.81
C ARG A 27 13.39 12.75 -9.75
N PHE A 28 13.24 11.95 -8.68
CA PHE A 28 14.00 10.71 -8.52
C PHE A 28 13.77 9.74 -9.68
N TYR A 29 12.51 9.61 -10.11
CA TYR A 29 12.13 8.74 -11.22
C TYR A 29 12.36 9.35 -12.60
N SER A 30 12.59 10.68 -12.69
CA SER A 30 12.84 11.36 -13.97
C SER A 30 14.33 11.63 -14.25
N LEU A 31 15.18 11.61 -13.23
CA LEU A 31 16.61 11.96 -13.36
C LEU A 31 17.52 10.73 -13.53
N PRO A 32 18.66 10.89 -14.23
CA PRO A 32 19.73 9.91 -14.24
C PRO A 32 20.21 9.58 -12.82
N VAL A 33 20.69 8.35 -12.61
CA VAL A 33 21.13 7.85 -11.30
C VAL A 33 22.15 8.78 -10.62
N SER A 34 23.07 9.37 -11.40
CA SER A 34 24.09 10.31 -10.93
C SER A 34 23.53 11.56 -10.24
N ASP A 35 22.30 11.97 -10.59
CA ASP A 35 21.70 13.22 -10.11
C ASP A 35 20.62 13.01 -9.04
N ARG A 36 20.26 11.75 -8.74
CA ARG A 36 19.18 11.42 -7.80
C ARG A 36 19.42 11.90 -6.37
N ALA A 37 20.67 12.11 -5.97
CA ALA A 37 20.99 12.65 -4.64
C ALA A 37 20.46 14.07 -4.38
N ARG A 38 20.03 14.80 -5.42
CA ARG A 38 19.52 16.18 -5.32
C ARG A 38 17.99 16.27 -5.28
N THR A 39 17.30 15.13 -5.27
CA THR A 39 15.85 15.06 -5.50
C THR A 39 15.02 15.57 -4.31
N PHE A 40 15.46 15.28 -3.08
CA PHE A 40 14.78 15.66 -1.82
C PHE A 40 15.51 16.78 -1.06
N ASP A 41 15.96 17.80 -1.78
CA ASP A 41 16.66 18.97 -1.24
C ASP A 41 17.83 18.57 -0.31
N TYR A 42 17.85 19.13 0.91
CA TYR A 42 18.90 18.97 1.92
C TYR A 42 18.93 17.60 2.58
N VAL A 43 17.97 16.70 2.32
CA VAL A 43 18.01 15.30 2.79
C VAL A 43 18.27 14.27 1.69
N GLY A 44 18.27 14.69 0.42
CA GLY A 44 18.42 13.77 -0.72
C GLY A 44 19.67 12.89 -0.62
N TYR A 45 20.80 13.44 -0.18
CA TYR A 45 22.02 12.66 0.03
C TYR A 45 21.85 11.53 1.08
N PHE A 46 21.16 11.78 2.19
CA PHE A 46 20.94 10.77 3.23
C PHE A 46 19.99 9.67 2.79
N ILE A 47 18.97 10.05 2.02
CA ILE A 47 18.00 9.12 1.44
C ILE A 47 18.71 8.17 0.47
N MET A 48 19.60 8.68 -0.38
CA MET A 48 20.35 7.87 -1.36
C MET A 48 21.39 6.93 -0.75
N GLN A 49 21.76 7.09 0.52
CA GLN A 49 22.65 6.16 1.21
C GLN A 49 21.94 4.90 1.71
N GLN A 50 20.61 4.84 1.60
CA GLN A 50 19.85 3.66 2.00
C GLN A 50 19.69 2.68 0.82
N GLU A 51 19.36 1.44 1.16
CA GLU A 51 19.12 0.36 0.19
C GLU A 51 17.97 0.67 -0.77
N SER A 52 17.01 1.48 -0.33
CA SER A 52 15.89 1.94 -1.15
C SER A 52 15.47 3.37 -0.78
N ILE A 53 14.79 4.01 -1.73
CA ILE A 53 14.17 5.32 -1.51
C ILE A 53 13.13 5.26 -0.38
N CYS A 54 12.37 4.17 -0.29
CA CYS A 54 11.41 3.92 0.78
C CYS A 54 12.09 3.93 2.16
N GLU A 55 13.20 3.20 2.33
CA GLU A 55 13.95 3.19 3.60
C GLU A 55 14.55 4.58 3.92
N GLY A 56 15.04 5.30 2.91
CA GLY A 56 15.51 6.67 3.08
C GLY A 56 14.42 7.64 3.55
N LEU A 57 13.22 7.54 2.99
CA LEU A 57 12.07 8.34 3.40
C LEU A 57 11.58 7.96 4.79
N ALA A 58 11.55 6.67 5.12
CA ALA A 58 11.18 6.18 6.45
C ALA A 58 12.13 6.71 7.54
N ARG A 59 13.45 6.57 7.33
CA ARG A 59 14.44 7.15 8.25
C ARG A 59 14.34 8.66 8.36
N THR A 60 14.00 9.34 7.26
CA THR A 60 13.76 10.78 7.29
C THR A 60 12.57 11.14 8.18
N TYR A 61 11.48 10.37 8.07
CA TYR A 61 10.30 10.50 8.93
C TYR A 61 10.60 10.21 10.41
N GLU A 62 11.38 9.17 10.71
CA GLU A 62 11.73 8.76 12.07
C GLU A 62 12.72 9.71 12.74
N GLU A 63 13.76 10.10 12.02
CA GLU A 63 14.87 10.86 12.58
C GLU A 63 14.67 12.38 12.52
N TYR A 64 14.00 12.88 11.48
CA TYR A 64 14.02 14.32 11.17
C TYR A 64 12.66 15.00 11.21
N VAL A 65 11.56 14.29 10.96
CA VAL A 65 10.22 14.87 11.09
C VAL A 65 9.87 14.95 12.59
N PRO A 66 9.58 16.15 13.13
CA PRO A 66 9.20 16.26 14.55
C PRO A 66 7.96 15.42 14.87
N LYS A 67 7.89 14.82 16.06
CA LYS A 67 6.74 14.00 16.49
C LYS A 67 5.39 14.71 16.29
N SER A 68 5.32 16.01 16.59
CA SER A 68 4.12 16.85 16.39
C SER A 68 3.71 17.06 14.92
N LYS A 69 4.57 16.69 13.96
CA LYS A 69 4.36 16.82 12.52
C LYS A 69 4.23 15.47 11.81
N GLN A 70 4.53 14.36 12.48
CA GLN A 70 4.50 13.02 11.87
C GLN A 70 3.12 12.67 11.32
N MET A 71 2.03 12.99 12.02
CA MET A 71 0.67 12.78 11.50
C MET A 71 0.43 13.59 10.20
N MET A 72 0.90 14.83 10.11
CA MET A 72 0.78 15.64 8.89
C MET A 72 1.58 15.05 7.73
N PHE A 73 2.75 14.47 8.00
CA PHE A 73 3.54 13.74 7.01
C PHE A 73 2.78 12.51 6.49
N ARG A 74 2.21 11.71 7.40
CA ARG A 74 1.42 10.53 7.01
C ARG A 74 0.20 10.94 6.18
N GLN A 75 -0.55 11.94 6.61
CA GLN A 75 -1.68 12.48 5.84
C GLN A 75 -1.27 13.01 4.44
N ALA A 76 -0.06 13.56 4.31
CA ALA A 76 0.46 14.05 3.05
C ALA A 76 0.75 12.93 2.04
N ILE A 77 1.07 11.71 2.48
CA ILE A 77 1.17 10.55 1.59
C ILE A 77 -0.19 10.31 0.90
N GLY A 78 -1.28 10.37 1.66
CA GLY A 78 -2.64 10.25 1.13
C GLY A 78 -3.00 11.36 0.15
N ASP A 79 -2.57 12.60 0.42
CA ASP A 79 -2.79 13.73 -0.50
C ASP A 79 -2.07 13.50 -1.84
N VAL A 80 -0.82 13.04 -1.81
CA VAL A 80 -0.07 12.75 -3.04
C VAL A 80 -0.75 11.65 -3.84
N LEU A 81 -1.18 10.57 -3.19
CA LEU A 81 -1.93 9.49 -3.85
C LEU A 81 -3.20 10.04 -4.51
N LEU A 82 -4.02 10.79 -3.78
CA LEU A 82 -5.28 11.36 -4.30
C LEU A 82 -5.08 12.34 -5.45
N GLU A 83 -4.16 13.29 -5.28
CA GLU A 83 -3.96 14.37 -6.25
C GLU A 83 -3.22 13.91 -7.51
N ARG A 84 -2.31 12.94 -7.39
CA ARG A 84 -1.35 12.59 -8.44
C ARG A 84 -1.52 11.17 -8.98
N GLY A 85 -2.11 10.26 -8.21
CA GLY A 85 -2.28 8.85 -8.60
C GLY A 85 -3.08 8.66 -9.89
N ASN A 86 -3.96 9.62 -10.22
CA ASN A 86 -4.76 9.59 -11.44
C ASN A 86 -4.17 10.41 -12.60
N MET A 87 -2.89 10.80 -12.54
CA MET A 87 -2.20 11.47 -13.64
C MET A 87 -1.52 10.45 -14.57
N ASP A 88 -1.78 10.54 -15.88
CA ASP A 88 -1.17 9.64 -16.88
C ASP A 88 0.37 9.68 -16.88
N SER A 89 0.95 10.86 -16.67
CA SER A 89 2.39 11.07 -16.68
C SER A 89 3.10 10.70 -15.37
N ALA A 90 2.37 10.34 -14.32
CA ALA A 90 2.98 10.05 -13.03
C ALA A 90 3.70 8.69 -13.05
N PRO A 91 4.95 8.62 -12.53
CA PRO A 91 5.70 7.38 -12.49
C PRO A 91 5.06 6.41 -11.49
N VAL A 92 4.67 5.24 -11.97
CA VAL A 92 4.00 4.20 -11.17
C VAL A 92 4.83 3.78 -9.95
N ASP A 93 6.15 3.62 -10.13
CA ASP A 93 7.07 3.23 -9.06
C ASP A 93 7.09 4.22 -7.89
N ALA A 94 6.84 5.51 -8.13
CA ALA A 94 6.70 6.49 -7.05
C ALA A 94 5.52 6.16 -6.13
N PHE A 95 4.41 5.65 -6.67
CA PHE A 95 3.26 5.28 -5.85
C PHE A 95 3.45 3.93 -5.18
N ARG A 96 4.16 2.99 -5.81
CA ARG A 96 4.58 1.74 -5.15
C ARG A 96 5.43 2.06 -3.91
N ASP A 97 6.38 2.97 -4.02
CA ASP A 97 7.17 3.43 -2.86
C ASP A 97 6.32 4.11 -1.79
N LEU A 98 5.32 4.90 -2.17
CA LEU A 98 4.42 5.51 -1.19
C LEU A 98 3.59 4.46 -0.45
N VAL A 99 3.10 3.43 -1.15
CA VAL A 99 2.39 2.30 -0.54
C VAL A 99 3.33 1.52 0.39
N TYR A 100 4.57 1.25 -0.01
CA TYR A 100 5.54 0.60 0.87
C TYR A 100 5.95 1.48 2.06
N LEU A 101 6.06 2.80 1.85
CA LEU A 101 6.36 3.74 2.92
C LEU A 101 5.26 3.73 3.98
N MET A 102 3.98 3.60 3.59
CA MET A 102 2.87 3.45 4.53
C MET A 102 3.09 2.27 5.47
N ILE A 103 3.55 1.13 4.94
CA ILE A 103 3.87 -0.05 5.75
C ILE A 103 5.02 0.27 6.70
N ARG A 104 6.13 0.77 6.14
CA ARG A 104 7.39 0.94 6.85
C ARG A 104 7.27 1.90 8.04
N ILE A 105 6.35 2.86 7.98
CA ILE A 105 6.09 3.83 9.07
C ILE A 105 4.74 3.60 9.79
N ASN A 106 4.06 2.48 9.50
CA ASN A 106 2.75 2.11 10.03
C ASN A 106 1.70 3.24 9.91
N ALA A 107 1.55 3.79 8.71
CA ALA A 107 0.64 4.90 8.41
C ALA A 107 -0.73 4.41 7.94
N THR A 108 -1.77 4.67 8.73
CA THR A 108 -3.16 4.38 8.36
C THR A 108 -3.89 5.61 7.79
N GLU A 109 -3.35 6.82 7.97
CA GLU A 109 -3.98 8.05 7.46
C GLU A 109 -4.18 8.07 5.95
N PRO A 110 -3.28 7.51 5.10
CA PRO A 110 -3.47 7.51 3.65
C PRO A 110 -4.50 6.51 3.12
N LEU A 111 -5.06 5.63 3.96
CA LEU A 111 -5.86 4.50 3.48
C LEU A 111 -7.08 4.91 2.66
N ASN A 112 -7.69 6.07 2.97
CA ASN A 112 -8.82 6.61 2.22
C ASN A 112 -8.47 6.99 0.76
N ALA A 113 -7.18 7.18 0.46
CA ALA A 113 -6.70 7.47 -0.89
C ALA A 113 -6.69 6.23 -1.78
N LEU A 114 -6.56 5.03 -1.21
CA LEU A 114 -6.33 3.80 -1.98
C LEU A 114 -7.52 3.43 -2.87
N LEU A 115 -8.76 3.57 -2.38
CA LEU A 115 -9.94 3.23 -3.17
C LEU A 115 -10.10 4.09 -4.44
N PRO A 116 -10.07 5.43 -4.39
CA PRO A 116 -10.20 6.27 -5.60
C PRO A 116 -8.96 6.27 -6.52
N THR A 117 -7.83 5.70 -6.10
CA THR A 117 -6.58 5.72 -6.88
C THR A 117 -6.19 4.33 -7.40
N VAL A 118 -6.13 3.35 -6.52
CA VAL A 118 -5.85 1.94 -6.84
C VAL A 118 -7.15 1.24 -7.20
N GLY A 119 -8.13 1.24 -6.27
CA GLY A 119 -9.42 0.55 -6.39
C GLY A 119 -10.18 0.81 -7.70
N ASN A 120 -10.49 2.08 -7.93
CA ASN A 120 -11.30 2.56 -9.05
C ASN A 120 -10.56 3.58 -9.92
N GLY A 121 -9.30 3.88 -9.60
CA GLY A 121 -8.52 4.90 -10.26
C GLY A 121 -7.67 4.36 -11.41
N LEU A 122 -7.01 5.29 -12.09
CA LEU A 122 -6.13 5.04 -13.22
C LEU A 122 -4.87 4.26 -12.80
N LEU A 123 -4.37 4.50 -11.58
CA LEU A 123 -3.14 3.85 -11.09
C LEU A 123 -3.30 2.33 -11.06
N GLY A 124 -4.35 1.83 -10.41
CA GLY A 124 -4.61 0.38 -10.34
C GLY A 124 -5.02 -0.23 -11.69
N LYS A 125 -5.61 0.57 -12.59
CA LYS A 125 -5.92 0.13 -13.95
C LYS A 125 -4.66 -0.06 -14.81
N ARG A 126 -3.68 0.83 -14.67
CA ARG A 126 -2.43 0.81 -15.45
C ARG A 126 -1.41 -0.17 -14.90
N ASP A 127 -1.43 -0.38 -13.59
CA ASP A 127 -0.52 -1.26 -12.90
C ASP A 127 -1.29 -2.20 -11.95
N PRO A 128 -1.76 -3.36 -12.46
CA PRO A 128 -2.42 -4.35 -11.62
C PRO A 128 -1.57 -4.85 -10.45
N GLU A 129 -0.24 -4.85 -10.57
CA GLU A 129 0.65 -5.30 -9.47
C GLU A 129 0.59 -4.36 -8.26
N ILE A 130 0.20 -3.10 -8.44
CA ILE A 130 0.04 -2.18 -7.31
C ILE A 130 -1.10 -2.60 -6.37
N PHE A 131 -2.09 -3.36 -6.86
CA PHE A 131 -3.09 -3.97 -6.00
C PHE A 131 -2.48 -4.98 -5.05
N TYR A 132 -1.61 -5.85 -5.57
CA TYR A 132 -0.90 -6.81 -4.74
C TYR A 132 -0.10 -6.08 -3.65
N GLY A 133 0.69 -5.06 -4.04
CA GLY A 133 1.42 -4.23 -3.09
C GLY A 133 0.51 -3.56 -2.06
N THR A 134 -0.69 -3.13 -2.48
CA THR A 134 -1.69 -2.50 -1.59
C THR A 134 -2.31 -3.50 -0.60
N ILE A 135 -2.69 -4.70 -1.04
CA ILE A 135 -3.23 -5.75 -0.15
C ILE A 135 -2.14 -6.24 0.81
N ALA A 136 -0.91 -6.44 0.33
CA ALA A 136 0.24 -6.77 1.17
C ALA A 136 0.51 -5.66 2.21
N ALA A 137 0.34 -4.39 1.82
CA ALA A 137 0.44 -3.28 2.75
C ALA A 137 -0.61 -3.33 3.85
N LEU A 138 -1.87 -3.54 3.48
CA LEU A 138 -2.98 -3.66 4.43
C LEU A 138 -2.78 -4.82 5.40
N LYS A 139 -2.26 -5.96 4.92
CA LYS A 139 -1.91 -7.12 5.75
C LYS A 139 -0.80 -6.84 6.76
N SER A 140 0.11 -5.91 6.44
CA SER A 140 1.26 -5.59 7.28
C SER A 140 0.96 -4.49 8.32
N LEU A 141 -0.14 -3.75 8.15
CA LEU A 141 -0.59 -2.75 9.10
C LEU A 141 -1.26 -3.40 10.32
N MET A 142 -1.26 -2.68 11.45
CA MET A 142 -2.00 -3.14 12.62
C MET A 142 -3.50 -3.31 12.30
N PRO A 143 -4.13 -4.42 12.70
CA PRO A 143 -5.55 -4.65 12.47
C PRO A 143 -6.40 -3.55 13.09
N SER A 144 -7.32 -2.98 12.31
CA SER A 144 -8.18 -1.89 12.74
C SER A 144 -9.43 -1.79 11.85
N ALA A 145 -10.46 -1.08 12.34
CA ALA A 145 -11.66 -0.81 11.55
C ALA A 145 -11.34 -0.10 10.22
N GLN A 146 -10.35 0.78 10.19
CA GLN A 146 -9.97 1.49 8.97
C GLN A 146 -9.31 0.55 7.94
N VAL A 147 -8.47 -0.38 8.39
CA VAL A 147 -7.86 -1.41 7.53
C VAL A 147 -8.95 -2.36 7.00
N TYR A 148 -9.88 -2.77 7.86
CA TYR A 148 -11.03 -3.59 7.46
C TYR A 148 -11.86 -2.93 6.36
N GLU A 149 -12.35 -1.70 6.61
CA GLU A 149 -13.21 -0.99 5.65
C GLU A 149 -12.49 -0.73 4.33
N THR A 150 -11.22 -0.34 4.38
CA THR A 150 -10.42 -0.12 3.18
C THR A 150 -10.27 -1.39 2.35
N THR A 151 -9.93 -2.51 3.00
CA THR A 151 -9.81 -3.82 2.35
C THR A 151 -11.15 -4.25 1.76
N TYR A 152 -12.23 -4.11 2.52
CA TYR A 152 -13.57 -4.49 2.11
C TYR A 152 -14.02 -3.71 0.86
N HIS A 153 -13.78 -2.41 0.82
CA HIS A 153 -14.08 -1.58 -0.34
C HIS A 153 -13.20 -1.90 -1.55
N LEU A 154 -11.90 -2.19 -1.34
CA LEU A 154 -11.00 -2.58 -2.43
C LEU A 154 -11.44 -3.90 -3.07
N ILE A 155 -11.86 -4.91 -2.29
CA ILE A 155 -12.39 -6.18 -2.82
C ILE A 155 -13.57 -5.96 -3.76
N GLY A 156 -14.40 -4.94 -3.49
CA GLY A 156 -15.55 -4.58 -4.32
C GLY A 156 -15.27 -3.62 -5.46
N SER A 157 -14.01 -3.21 -5.65
CA SER A 157 -13.63 -2.18 -6.62
C SER A 157 -13.44 -2.73 -8.04
N ALA A 158 -13.49 -1.83 -9.03
CA ALA A 158 -13.51 -2.21 -10.45
C ALA A 158 -12.20 -2.87 -10.92
N ASN A 159 -11.07 -2.48 -10.34
CA ASN A 159 -9.76 -3.00 -10.75
C ASN A 159 -9.28 -4.18 -9.87
N PHE A 160 -10.11 -4.67 -8.93
CA PHE A 160 -9.71 -5.77 -8.06
C PHE A 160 -9.67 -7.11 -8.80
N ASP A 161 -8.55 -7.83 -8.67
CA ASP A 161 -8.37 -9.19 -9.18
C ASP A 161 -8.71 -10.23 -8.10
N ASP A 162 -9.58 -11.19 -8.45
CA ASP A 162 -9.92 -12.32 -7.57
C ASP A 162 -8.70 -13.19 -7.21
N GLY A 163 -7.60 -13.11 -7.96
CA GLY A 163 -6.32 -13.72 -7.60
C GLY A 163 -5.80 -13.32 -6.21
N TYR A 164 -6.21 -12.16 -5.68
CA TYR A 164 -5.81 -11.66 -4.35
C TYR A 164 -6.90 -11.84 -3.27
N LEU A 165 -7.97 -12.57 -3.59
CA LEU A 165 -9.14 -12.67 -2.72
C LEU A 165 -8.84 -13.36 -1.39
N ILE A 166 -7.97 -14.36 -1.38
CA ILE A 166 -7.63 -15.10 -0.15
C ILE A 166 -6.83 -14.22 0.80
N GLU A 167 -5.84 -13.49 0.30
CA GLU A 167 -5.06 -12.50 1.05
C GLU A 167 -5.95 -11.42 1.62
N ALA A 168 -6.86 -10.87 0.82
CA ALA A 168 -7.79 -9.85 1.28
C ALA A 168 -8.76 -10.39 2.35
N ILE A 169 -9.22 -11.63 2.23
CA ILE A 169 -10.01 -12.30 3.28
C ILE A 169 -9.20 -12.44 4.57
N ASN A 170 -7.93 -12.85 4.48
CA ASN A 170 -7.07 -12.95 5.67
C ASN A 170 -6.99 -11.61 6.42
N VAL A 171 -6.84 -10.49 5.69
CA VAL A 171 -6.84 -9.14 6.29
C VAL A 171 -8.17 -8.82 6.97
N LEU A 172 -9.31 -9.09 6.32
CA LEU A 172 -10.63 -8.88 6.91
C LEU A 172 -10.84 -9.69 8.18
N VAL A 173 -10.50 -10.98 8.15
CA VAL A 173 -10.62 -11.89 9.29
C VAL A 173 -9.68 -11.49 10.43
N GLU A 174 -8.48 -11.00 10.11
CA GLU A 174 -7.56 -10.52 11.14
C GLU A 174 -8.07 -9.26 11.84
N CYS A 175 -8.76 -8.37 11.10
CA CYS A 175 -9.41 -7.20 11.70
C CYS A 175 -10.67 -7.55 12.49
N GLU A 176 -11.45 -8.55 12.07
CA GLU A 176 -12.68 -8.99 12.75
C GLU A 176 -12.76 -10.52 12.90
N PRO A 177 -11.95 -11.14 13.79
CA PRO A 177 -11.87 -12.61 13.89
C PRO A 177 -13.19 -13.29 14.26
N SER A 178 -14.01 -12.63 15.08
CA SER A 178 -15.34 -13.13 15.48
C SER A 178 -16.34 -13.24 14.31
N ARG A 179 -16.06 -12.60 13.17
CA ARG A 179 -16.89 -12.61 11.96
C ARG A 179 -16.30 -13.46 10.84
N ALA A 180 -15.26 -14.25 11.11
CA ALA A 180 -14.56 -15.05 10.11
C ALA A 180 -15.50 -15.86 9.21
N THR A 181 -16.42 -16.63 9.80
CA THR A 181 -17.40 -17.42 9.05
C THR A 181 -18.28 -16.54 8.17
N ALA A 182 -18.79 -15.42 8.69
CA ALA A 182 -19.65 -14.53 7.92
C ALA A 182 -18.90 -13.86 6.75
N ILE A 183 -17.64 -13.47 6.96
CA ILE A 183 -16.76 -12.90 5.92
C ILE A 183 -16.55 -13.92 4.79
N VAL A 184 -16.13 -15.14 5.14
CA VAL A 184 -15.87 -16.19 4.14
C VAL A 184 -17.16 -16.59 3.42
N SER A 185 -18.27 -16.78 4.13
CA SER A 185 -19.56 -17.10 3.51
C SER A 185 -20.01 -16.03 2.51
N LYS A 186 -19.78 -14.75 2.81
CA LYS A 186 -20.13 -13.64 1.91
C LYS A 186 -19.29 -13.65 0.62
N LEU A 187 -18.02 -14.06 0.70
CA LEU A 187 -17.09 -14.08 -0.43
C LEU A 187 -16.98 -15.46 -1.10
N ALA A 188 -17.66 -16.47 -0.56
CA ALA A 188 -17.66 -17.84 -1.04
C ALA A 188 -17.96 -18.00 -2.55
N PRO A 189 -18.93 -17.28 -3.16
CA PRO A 189 -19.18 -17.41 -4.60
C PRO A 189 -17.97 -17.04 -5.46
N ARG A 190 -17.20 -16.03 -5.06
CA ARG A 190 -15.97 -15.60 -5.76
C ARG A 190 -14.84 -16.59 -5.51
N LEU A 191 -14.68 -17.07 -4.28
CA LEU A 191 -13.72 -18.14 -3.95
C LEU A 191 -13.96 -19.42 -4.76
N LYS A 192 -15.23 -19.87 -4.89
CA LYS A 192 -15.57 -21.04 -5.71
C LYS A 192 -15.21 -20.83 -7.17
N ARG A 193 -15.46 -19.62 -7.71
CA ARG A 193 -15.08 -19.25 -9.07
C ARG A 193 -13.56 -19.31 -9.24
N LEU A 194 -12.82 -18.66 -8.37
CA LEU A 194 -11.35 -18.65 -8.37
C LEU A 194 -10.80 -20.07 -8.35
N ARG A 195 -11.23 -20.89 -7.39
CA ARG A 195 -10.85 -22.31 -7.29
C ARG A 195 -11.08 -23.08 -8.59
N ASN A 196 -12.26 -22.92 -9.19
CA ASN A 196 -12.60 -23.67 -10.39
C ASN A 196 -11.79 -23.21 -11.59
N VAL A 197 -11.49 -21.91 -11.70
CA VAL A 197 -10.62 -21.34 -12.74
C VAL A 197 -9.20 -21.85 -12.59
N THR A 198 -8.59 -21.72 -11.41
CA THR A 198 -7.21 -22.16 -11.16
C THR A 198 -7.05 -23.67 -11.31
N LYS A 199 -8.03 -24.45 -10.84
CA LYS A 199 -8.05 -25.91 -11.04
C LYS A 199 -8.11 -26.31 -12.52
N LYS A 200 -8.84 -25.54 -13.34
CA LYS A 200 -8.94 -25.79 -14.78
C LYS A 200 -7.65 -25.44 -15.52
N LEU A 201 -6.97 -24.37 -15.09
CA LEU A 201 -5.66 -23.99 -15.62
C LEU A 201 -4.59 -25.02 -15.25
N GLY A 202 -4.66 -25.57 -14.03
CA GLY A 202 -3.71 -26.56 -13.53
C GLY A 202 -2.38 -25.91 -13.14
N GLY A 203 -1.30 -26.70 -13.14
CA GLY A 203 0.07 -26.20 -13.02
C GLY A 203 0.33 -25.23 -11.85
N ASP A 204 0.95 -24.11 -12.18
CA ASP A 204 1.41 -23.10 -11.21
C ASP A 204 0.22 -22.35 -10.60
N GLU A 205 -0.85 -22.11 -11.34
CA GLU A 205 -2.04 -21.39 -10.86
C GLU A 205 -2.80 -22.19 -9.81
N TRP A 206 -2.94 -23.50 -10.02
CA TRP A 206 -3.54 -24.38 -9.01
C TRP A 206 -2.63 -24.50 -7.77
N THR A 207 -1.31 -24.56 -7.98
CA THR A 207 -0.32 -24.63 -6.89
C THR A 207 -0.38 -23.37 -6.03
N ALA A 208 -0.34 -22.18 -6.65
CA ALA A 208 -0.46 -20.90 -5.96
C ALA A 208 -1.78 -20.77 -5.18
N PHE A 209 -2.91 -21.23 -5.74
CA PHE A 209 -4.17 -21.27 -5.02
C PHE A 209 -4.09 -22.17 -3.78
N CYS A 210 -3.55 -23.38 -3.91
CA CYS A 210 -3.41 -24.31 -2.79
C CYS A 210 -2.49 -23.75 -1.71
N GLU A 211 -1.38 -23.13 -2.09
CA GLU A 211 -0.45 -22.48 -1.16
C GLU A 211 -1.12 -21.31 -0.43
N ALA A 212 -1.84 -20.43 -1.14
CA ALA A 212 -2.57 -19.34 -0.53
C ALA A 212 -3.60 -19.83 0.50
N VAL A 213 -4.30 -20.93 0.22
CA VAL A 213 -5.20 -21.58 1.19
C VAL A 213 -4.44 -22.20 2.36
N ALA A 214 -3.32 -22.89 2.11
CA ALA A 214 -2.52 -23.54 3.15
C ALA A 214 -1.90 -22.54 4.13
N PHE A 215 -1.48 -21.37 3.64
CA PHE A 215 -0.96 -20.27 4.46
C PHE A 215 -2.03 -19.30 4.96
N SER A 216 -3.31 -19.57 4.69
CA SER A 216 -4.42 -18.79 5.24
C SER A 216 -4.63 -19.09 6.72
N ARG A 217 -5.36 -18.20 7.41
CA ARG A 217 -5.74 -18.45 8.79
C ARG A 217 -6.60 -19.71 8.88
N GLU A 218 -6.50 -20.44 9.98
CA GLU A 218 -7.18 -21.73 10.16
C GLU A 218 -8.70 -21.62 9.90
N GLU A 219 -9.33 -20.54 10.36
CA GLU A 219 -10.75 -20.28 10.16
C GLU A 219 -11.11 -20.08 8.68
N VAL A 220 -10.21 -19.47 7.92
CA VAL A 220 -10.36 -19.25 6.47
C VAL A 220 -10.16 -20.57 5.74
N ARG A 221 -9.10 -21.30 6.06
CA ARG A 221 -8.79 -22.61 5.48
C ARG A 221 -9.94 -23.59 5.64
N LEU A 222 -10.41 -23.78 6.88
CA LEU A 222 -11.54 -24.67 7.19
C LEU A 222 -12.84 -24.26 6.51
N ALA A 223 -13.05 -22.95 6.28
CA ALA A 223 -14.22 -22.46 5.59
C ALA A 223 -14.12 -22.67 4.07
N ILE A 224 -12.93 -22.53 3.47
CA ILE A 224 -12.68 -22.79 2.05
C ILE A 224 -12.79 -24.29 1.73
N GLU A 225 -12.30 -25.17 2.60
CA GLU A 225 -12.38 -26.63 2.42
C GLU A 225 -13.82 -27.16 2.34
N LYS A 226 -14.79 -26.41 2.86
CA LYS A 226 -16.22 -26.74 2.84
C LYS A 226 -16.96 -26.23 1.59
N LEU A 227 -16.29 -25.46 0.71
CA LEU A 227 -16.90 -24.85 -0.49
C LEU A 227 -16.99 -25.79 -1.68
#